data_AF-A0A3B8XD44-F1
#
_entry.id   AF-A0A3B8XD44-F1
#
_cell.length_a   1.000
_cell.length_b   1.000
_cell.length_c   1.000
_cell.angle_alpha   90.00
_cell.angle_beta   90.00
_cell.angle_gamma   90.00
#
_symmetry.space_group_name_H-M   'P 1'
#
loop_
_entity.id
_entity.type
_entity.pdbx_description
1 polymer ?
#
loop_
_entity_poly.entity_id
_entity_poly.type
_entity_poly.pdbx_seq_one_letter_code
_entity_poly.pdbx_strand_id
1 'polypeptide(L)'
;MHRLFVGAGEELFCYDLAEPRRLWRDKADTGLWGWEIAGATVLMSAELEFAAWDKGGEKLWSRFVEPPWSYTVVDDQVTLDVMGEISQFNLRAGPRRIPH
;
A
#
# COMPACT_ATOMS: atom_id res chain seq x y z
N MET A 1 4.82 -7.39 18.12
CA MET A 1 5.28 -7.92 16.81
C MET A 1 5.90 -6.75 16.06
N HIS A 2 7.21 -6.80 15.79
CA HIS A 2 7.92 -5.70 15.13
C HIS A 2 8.20 -6.10 13.68
N ARG A 3 7.59 -5.37 12.75
CA ARG A 3 7.76 -5.58 11.31
C ARG A 3 8.46 -4.38 10.71
N LEU A 4 9.42 -4.62 9.83
CA LEU A 4 10.09 -3.58 9.05
C LEU A 4 9.71 -3.74 7.59
N PHE A 5 9.05 -2.73 7.04
CA PHE A 5 8.77 -2.61 5.62
C PHE A 5 9.86 -1.73 5.00
N VAL A 6 10.46 -2.21 3.92
CA VAL A 6 11.51 -1.51 3.19
C VAL A 6 11.16 -1.55 1.72
N GLY A 7 11.41 -0.46 1.00
CA GLY A 7 11.47 -0.55 -0.44
C GLY A 7 12.43 0.46 -1.06
N ALA A 8 12.89 0.13 -2.25
CA ALA A 8 13.83 0.94 -3.03
C ALA A 8 13.66 0.63 -4.52
N GLY A 9 13.38 1.67 -5.33
CA GLY A 9 12.97 1.46 -6.72
C GLY A 9 11.68 0.64 -6.75
N GLU A 10 11.70 -0.50 -7.45
CA GLU A 10 10.56 -1.41 -7.56
C GLU A 10 10.56 -2.52 -6.50
N GLU A 11 11.62 -2.65 -5.71
CA GLU A 11 11.79 -3.77 -4.78
C GLU A 11 11.18 -3.46 -3.41
N LEU A 12 10.34 -4.37 -2.91
CA LEU A 12 9.69 -4.27 -1.61
C LEU A 12 10.05 -5.47 -0.73
N PHE A 13 10.24 -5.25 0.56
CA PHE A 13 10.58 -6.29 1.53
C PHE A 13 9.84 -6.07 2.84
N CYS A 14 9.55 -7.17 3.53
CA CYS A 14 9.19 -7.15 4.94
C CYS A 14 10.07 -8.10 5.75
N TYR A 15 10.47 -7.64 6.93
CA TYR A 15 11.28 -8.39 7.86
C TYR A 15 10.58 -8.53 9.21
N ASP A 16 10.80 -9.66 9.87
CA ASP A 16 10.57 -9.81 11.30
C ASP A 16 11.83 -9.30 12.02
N LEU A 17 11.65 -8.35 12.95
CA LEU A 17 12.76 -7.83 13.76
C LEU A 17 12.92 -8.57 15.09
N ALA A 18 11.92 -9.32 15.54
CA ALA A 18 12.01 -10.11 16.76
C ALA A 18 12.82 -11.39 16.52
N GLU A 19 12.60 -12.02 15.38
CA GLU A 19 13.45 -13.08 14.83
C GLU A 19 14.00 -12.56 13.50
N PRO A 20 15.21 -11.97 13.45
CA PRO A 20 15.75 -11.30 12.28
C PRO A 20 15.75 -12.18 11.02
N ARG A 21 14.70 -12.07 10.22
CA ARG A 21 14.52 -12.79 8.96
C ARG A 21 13.62 -12.04 8.02
N ARG A 22 13.82 -12.24 6.72
CA ARG A 22 12.90 -11.76 5.69
C ARG A 22 11.62 -12.61 5.73
N LEU A 23 10.47 -11.94 5.80
CA LEU A 23 9.16 -12.57 5.69
C LEU A 23 8.76 -12.73 4.23
N TRP A 24 8.93 -11.67 3.45
CA TRP A 24 8.62 -11.69 2.03
C TRP A 24 9.44 -10.67 1.25
N ARG A 25 9.41 -10.86 -0.07
CA ARG A 25 9.79 -9.91 -1.10
C ARG A 25 8.58 -9.75 -2.01
N ASP A 26 8.29 -8.51 -2.38
CA ASP A 26 7.25 -8.15 -3.34
C ASP A 26 7.83 -7.10 -4.30
N LYS A 27 7.06 -6.73 -5.31
CA LYS A 27 7.47 -5.76 -6.31
C LYS A 27 6.39 -4.70 -6.50
N ALA A 28 6.79 -3.44 -6.58
CA ALA A 28 5.93 -2.37 -7.06
C ALA A 28 5.90 -2.35 -8.59
N ASP A 29 4.78 -1.94 -9.18
CA ASP A 29 4.66 -1.84 -10.64
C ASP A 29 5.65 -0.81 -11.26
N THR A 30 6.13 0.17 -10.48
CA THR A 30 7.16 1.16 -10.85
C THR A 30 7.84 1.71 -9.57
N GLY A 31 8.60 2.80 -9.65
CA GLY A 31 9.33 3.40 -8.53
C GLY A 31 8.48 3.75 -7.32
N LEU A 32 8.84 3.18 -6.17
CA LEU A 32 8.32 3.50 -4.85
C LEU A 32 8.55 4.99 -4.54
N TRP A 33 7.51 5.65 -4.06
CA TRP A 33 7.58 6.98 -3.48
C TRP A 33 7.71 6.94 -1.96
N GLY A 34 7.00 6.02 -1.30
CA GLY A 34 7.16 5.85 0.14
C GLY A 34 6.15 4.95 0.81
N TRP A 35 6.28 4.89 2.12
CA TRP A 35 5.42 4.15 3.03
C TRP A 35 4.76 5.11 4.02
N GLU A 36 3.53 4.81 4.41
CA GLU A 36 2.80 5.53 5.46
C GLU A 36 2.11 4.53 6.39
N ILE A 37 2.02 4.84 7.68
CA ILE A 37 1.24 4.05 8.63
C ILE A 37 -0.05 4.80 8.95
N ALA A 38 -1.18 4.21 8.58
CA ALA A 38 -2.52 4.72 8.89
C ALA A 38 -3.25 3.73 9.80
N GLY A 39 -3.33 4.05 11.10
CA GLY A 39 -3.96 3.18 12.10
C GLY A 39 -3.30 1.81 12.20
N ALA A 40 -4.00 0.75 11.76
CA ALA A 40 -3.52 -0.64 11.75
C ALA A 40 -3.05 -1.12 10.36
N THR A 41 -2.92 -0.20 9.41
CA THR A 41 -2.60 -0.47 8.00
C THR A 41 -1.29 0.24 7.62
N VAL A 42 -0.50 -0.42 6.79
CA VAL A 42 0.70 0.13 6.15
C VAL A 42 0.38 0.37 4.68
N LEU A 43 0.48 1.62 4.25
CA LEU A 43 0.24 2.06 2.88
C LEU A 43 1.56 2.19 2.13
N MET A 44 1.53 1.82 0.85
CA MET A 44 2.62 1.98 -0.10
C MET A 44 2.13 2.82 -1.26
N SER A 45 2.90 3.84 -1.59
CA SER A 45 2.66 4.69 -2.75
C SER A 45 3.82 4.55 -3.71
N ALA A 46 3.53 4.21 -4.95
CA ALA A 46 4.47 4.13 -6.07
C ALA A 46 3.87 4.80 -7.30
N GLU A 47 4.68 5.01 -8.34
CA GLU A 47 4.25 5.75 -9.52
C GLU A 47 2.98 5.19 -10.18
N LEU A 48 2.87 3.87 -10.31
CA LEU A 48 1.72 3.19 -10.92
C LEU A 48 0.92 2.29 -9.96
N GLU A 49 1.25 2.29 -8.67
CA GLU A 49 0.61 1.40 -7.69
C GLU A 49 0.34 2.12 -6.37
N PHE A 50 -0.86 1.91 -5.84
CA PHE A 50 -1.22 2.20 -4.47
C PHE A 50 -1.66 0.91 -3.78
N ALA A 51 -1.04 0.55 -2.66
CA ALA A 51 -1.29 -0.73 -2.01
C ALA A 51 -1.27 -0.63 -0.48
N ALA A 52 -1.86 -1.64 0.16
CA ALA A 52 -1.96 -1.72 1.62
C ALA A 52 -1.61 -3.12 2.14
N TRP A 53 -1.00 -3.12 3.33
CA TRP A 53 -0.71 -4.30 4.14
C TRP A 53 -1.24 -4.08 5.56
N ASP A 54 -1.45 -5.16 6.29
CA ASP A 54 -1.59 -5.08 7.73
C ASP A 54 -0.23 -4.92 8.44
N LYS A 55 -0.26 -4.67 9.76
CA LYS A 55 0.96 -4.59 10.58
C LYS A 55 1.69 -5.92 10.74
N GLY A 56 1.10 -7.04 10.36
CA GLY A 56 1.71 -8.37 10.36
C GLY A 56 2.57 -8.64 9.13
N GLY A 57 2.35 -7.88 8.05
CA GLY A 57 2.99 -8.07 6.75
C GLY A 57 2.08 -8.74 5.72
N GLU A 58 0.79 -8.94 6.00
CA GLU A 58 -0.15 -9.50 5.02
C GLU A 58 -0.65 -8.41 4.08
N LYS A 59 -0.57 -8.65 2.76
CA LYS A 59 -1.08 -7.71 1.75
C LYS A 59 -2.60 -7.74 1.77
N LEU A 60 -3.22 -6.58 1.98
CA LEU A 60 -4.68 -6.42 2.02
C LEU A 60 -5.24 -6.20 0.61
N TRP A 61 -4.63 -5.29 -0.14
CA TRP A 61 -5.01 -4.96 -1.51
C TRP A 61 -3.89 -4.20 -2.23
N SER A 62 -3.95 -4.20 -3.55
CA SER A 62 -3.25 -3.26 -4.41
C SER A 62 -4.20 -2.73 -5.48
N ARG A 63 -3.89 -1.54 -6.00
CA ARG A 63 -4.64 -0.88 -7.05
C ARG A 63 -3.67 -0.18 -7.99
N PHE A 64 -3.87 -0.40 -9.28
CA PHE A 64 -3.24 0.40 -10.31
C PHE A 64 -3.76 1.84 -10.26
N VAL A 65 -2.84 2.79 -10.37
CA VAL A 65 -3.10 4.23 -10.42
C VAL A 65 -2.26 4.83 -11.53
N GLU A 66 -2.75 5.89 -12.15
CA GLU A 66 -2.02 6.61 -13.21
C GLU A 66 -1.72 8.05 -12.75
N PRO A 67 -0.48 8.55 -12.89
CA PRO A 67 -0.14 9.93 -12.53
C PRO A 67 -0.79 11.00 -13.43
N PRO A 68 -1.09 12.19 -12.87
CA PRO A 68 -1.12 12.50 -11.45
C PRO A 68 -2.21 11.76 -10.67
N TRP A 69 -1.83 11.30 -9.47
CA TRP A 69 -2.77 10.77 -8.49
C TRP A 69 -2.38 11.21 -7.08
N SER A 70 -3.36 11.22 -6.18
CA SER A 70 -3.15 11.52 -4.77
C SER A 70 -4.17 10.79 -3.90
N TYR A 71 -3.92 10.69 -2.61
CA TYR A 71 -4.88 10.12 -1.68
C TYR A 71 -4.89 10.87 -0.36
N THR A 72 -5.99 10.71 0.37
CA THR A 72 -6.10 11.06 1.78
C THR A 72 -6.75 9.89 2.53
N VAL A 73 -6.39 9.76 3.80
CA VAL A 73 -7.02 8.81 4.71
C VAL A 73 -7.59 9.58 5.88
N VAL A 74 -8.89 9.40 6.11
CA VAL A 74 -9.58 9.90 7.30
C VAL A 74 -10.30 8.72 7.94
N ASP A 75 -9.96 8.46 9.20
CA ASP A 75 -10.35 7.25 9.92
C ASP A 75 -9.99 5.99 9.12
N ASP A 76 -10.99 5.20 8.70
CA ASP A 76 -10.83 3.99 7.91
C ASP A 76 -11.28 4.16 6.45
N GLN A 77 -11.38 5.40 5.96
CA GLN A 77 -11.77 5.68 4.59
C GLN A 77 -10.64 6.33 3.79
N VAL A 78 -10.33 5.70 2.66
CA VAL A 78 -9.46 6.26 1.63
C VAL A 78 -10.31 7.09 0.69
N THR A 79 -9.86 8.31 0.41
CA THR A 79 -10.27 9.07 -0.78
C THR A 79 -9.07 9.10 -1.72
N LEU A 80 -9.21 8.47 -2.89
CA LEU A 80 -8.19 8.35 -3.92
C LEU A 80 -8.64 9.14 -5.15
N ASP A 81 -7.82 10.11 -5.57
CA ASP A 81 -7.99 10.89 -6.80
C ASP A 81 -6.95 10.40 -7.82
N VAL A 82 -7.43 9.88 -8.96
CA VAL A 82 -6.60 9.50 -10.10
C VAL A 82 -7.04 10.35 -11.28
N MET A 83 -6.18 11.24 -11.78
CA MET A 83 -6.50 12.09 -12.93
C MET A 83 -7.78 12.94 -12.79
N GLY A 84 -8.18 13.30 -11.55
CA GLY A 84 -9.43 14.01 -11.25
C GLY A 84 -10.62 13.08 -10.98
N GLU A 85 -10.47 11.77 -11.16
CA GLU A 85 -11.48 10.78 -10.82
C GLU A 85 -11.36 10.34 -9.37
N ILE A 86 -12.33 10.75 -8.54
CA ILE A 86 -12.34 10.46 -7.11
C ILE A 86 -13.07 9.15 -6.84
N SER A 87 -12.41 8.24 -6.12
CA SER A 87 -13.00 7.03 -5.58
C SER A 87 -12.80 6.93 -4.08
N GLN A 88 -13.78 6.34 -3.39
CA GLN A 88 -13.74 6.16 -1.94
C GLN A 88 -13.96 4.70 -1.57
N PHE A 89 -13.15 4.20 -0.65
CA PHE A 89 -13.23 2.83 -0.19
C PHE A 89 -12.68 2.68 1.23
N ASN A 90 -13.06 1.59 1.89
CA ASN A 90 -12.55 1.28 3.22
C ASN A 90 -11.07 0.91 3.13
N LEU A 91 -10.25 1.50 4.00
CA LEU A 91 -8.80 1.35 4.04
C LEU A 91 -8.35 -0.10 4.17
N ARG A 92 -9.07 -0.93 4.93
CA ARG A 92 -8.70 -2.33 5.16
C ARG A 92 -9.26 -3.26 4.08
N ALA A 93 -10.48 -3.01 3.62
CA ALA A 93 -11.12 -3.84 2.61
C ALA A 93 -10.63 -3.56 1.18
N GLY A 94 -10.14 -2.35 0.92
CA GLY A 94 -9.68 -1.92 -0.40
C GLY A 94 -10.81 -1.57 -1.37
N PRO A 95 -10.47 -1.20 -2.61
CA PRO A 95 -11.44 -0.96 -3.67
C PRO A 95 -12.19 -2.25 -4.00
N ARG A 96 -13.49 -2.16 -4.29
CA ARG A 96 -14.24 -3.32 -4.76
C ARG A 96 -13.66 -3.78 -6.10
N ARG A 97 -13.29 -5.07 -6.21
CA ARG A 97 -12.99 -5.70 -7.50
C ARG A 97 -14.22 -5.56 -8.39
N ILE A 98 -14.09 -4.83 -9.49
CA ILE A 98 -15.03 -4.94 -10.60
C ILE A 98 -14.48 -6.09 -11.45
N PRO A 99 -15.17 -7.24 -11.56
CA PRO A 99 -14.75 -8.28 -12.48
C PRO A 99 -14.85 -7.72 -13.91
N HIS A 100 -13.73 -7.76 -14.64
CA HIS A 100 -13.69 -7.60 -16.09
C HIS A 100 -13.96 -8.95 -16.75
#